data_AF-A0A427CDF3-F1
#
_entry.id   AF-A0A427CDF3-F1
#
_cell.length_a   1.000
_cell.length_b   1.000
_cell.length_c   1.000
_cell.angle_alpha   90.00
_cell.angle_beta   90.00
_cell.angle_gamma   90.00
#
_symmetry.space_group_name_H-M   'P 1'
#
loop_
_entity.id
_entity.type
_entity.pdbx_description
1 polymer ?
#
loop_
_entity_poly.entity_id
_entity_poly.type
_entity_poly.pdbx_seq_one_letter_code
_entity_poly.pdbx_strand_id
1 'polypeptide(L)' 'MTTLGAPTGHRLGHPCPPLVHIECHMCQKATVPSTSLAIAELRWTDPSMSQLLIPISHLTRARADVLAHLTTKAA' A
#
# COMPACT_ATOMS: atom_id res chain seq x y z
N MET A 1 -5.49 5.87 -10.26
CA MET A 1 -6.29 7.06 -10.60
C MET A 1 -5.98 8.12 -9.55
N THR A 2 -5.73 9.37 -9.91
CA THR A 2 -5.55 10.48 -8.94
C THR A 2 -6.86 11.23 -8.81
N THR A 3 -7.45 11.27 -7.62
CA THR A 3 -8.64 12.09 -7.34
C THR A 3 -8.20 13.49 -6.93
N LEU A 4 -8.76 14.49 -7.59
CA LEU A 4 -8.55 15.90 -7.25
C LEU A 4 -9.67 16.31 -6.28
N GLY A 5 -9.32 16.57 -5.02
CA GLY A 5 -10.29 16.95 -4.00
C GLY A 5 -9.61 17.24 -2.67
N ALA A 6 -10.09 18.27 -1.98
CA ALA A 6 -9.52 18.69 -0.72
C ALA A 6 -9.90 17.71 0.41
N PRO A 7 -8.95 17.26 1.24
CA PRO A 7 -9.27 16.38 2.37
C PRO A 7 -10.21 17.08 3.36
N THR A 8 -10.95 16.29 4.15
CA THR A 8 -11.86 16.82 5.17
C THR A 8 -11.14 17.81 6.09
N GLY A 9 -11.67 19.03 6.21
CA GLY A 9 -11.08 20.09 7.03
C GLY A 9 -10.01 20.95 6.32
N HIS A 10 -9.77 20.76 5.03
CA HIS A 10 -8.90 21.64 4.25
C HIS A 10 -9.46 23.07 4.16
N ARG A 11 -8.57 24.07 4.29
CA ARG A 11 -8.94 25.48 4.35
C ARG A 11 -9.30 26.02 2.96
N LEU A 12 -10.50 26.59 2.86
CA LEU A 12 -10.96 27.28 1.65
C LEU A 12 -9.95 28.31 1.14
N GLY A 13 -9.71 28.33 -0.16
CA GLY A 13 -8.79 29.25 -0.83
C GLY A 13 -7.32 28.83 -0.84
N HIS A 14 -6.94 27.74 -0.15
CA HIS A 14 -5.58 27.19 -0.26
C HIS A 14 -5.47 26.16 -1.39
N PRO A 15 -4.27 25.97 -1.98
CA PRO A 15 -4.02 24.86 -2.89
C PRO A 15 -4.34 23.52 -2.21
N CYS A 16 -5.11 22.67 -2.88
CA CYS A 16 -5.31 21.30 -2.44
C CYS A 16 -4.02 20.51 -2.69
N PRO A 17 -3.45 19.83 -1.68
CA PRO A 17 -2.33 18.94 -1.93
C PRO A 17 -2.78 17.79 -2.85
N PRO A 18 -1.92 17.31 -3.75
CA PRO A 18 -2.22 16.11 -4.52
C PRO A 18 -2.37 14.93 -3.56
N LEU A 19 -3.46 14.17 -3.71
CA LEU A 19 -3.71 12.96 -2.96
C LEU A 19 -3.61 11.75 -3.89
N VAL A 20 -3.01 10.69 -3.38
CA VAL A 20 -2.89 9.40 -4.07
C VAL A 20 -3.72 8.36 -3.34
N HIS A 21 -4.40 7.52 -4.11
CA HIS A 21 -5.05 6.31 -3.65
C HIS A 21 -4.85 5.22 -4.71
N ILE A 22 -4.86 3.96 -4.27
CA ILE A 22 -4.77 2.78 -5.13
C ILE A 22 -6.14 2.13 -5.15
N GLU A 23 -6.57 1.69 -6.33
CA GLU A 23 -7.89 1.10 -6.57
C GLU A 23 -7.75 -0.26 -7.26
N CYS A 24 -8.55 -1.24 -6.84
CA CYS A 24 -8.58 -2.55 -7.46
C CYS A 24 -9.41 -2.50 -8.73
N HIS A 25 -8.81 -2.80 -9.88
CA HIS A 25 -9.53 -2.86 -11.15
C HIS A 25 -10.70 -3.87 -11.17
N MET A 26 -10.63 -4.94 -10.34
CA MET A 26 -11.66 -5.97 -10.29
C MET A 26 -12.85 -5.60 -9.40
N CYS A 27 -12.58 -5.08 -8.20
CA CYS A 27 -13.62 -4.87 -7.17
C CYS A 27 -13.88 -3.40 -6.82
N GLN A 28 -13.16 -2.46 -7.44
CA GLN A 28 -13.31 -1.00 -7.29
C GLN A 28 -13.19 -0.53 -5.83
N LYS A 29 -12.51 -1.31 -4.98
CA LYS A 29 -12.13 -0.90 -3.62
C LYS A 29 -10.89 -0.03 -3.70
N ALA A 30 -10.90 1.09 -2.98
CA ALA A 30 -9.80 2.04 -2.94
C ALA A 30 -9.21 2.21 -1.53
N THR A 31 -7.91 2.49 -1.45
CA THR A 31 -7.27 2.94 -0.19
C THR A 31 -7.79 4.30 0.25
N VAL A 32 -7.74 4.58 1.56
CA VAL A 32 -7.92 5.96 2.07
C VAL A 32 -6.88 6.88 1.40
N PRO A 33 -7.30 7.99 0.76
CA PRO A 33 -6.39 8.94 0.12
C PRO A 33 -5.28 9.43 1.06
N SER A 34 -4.06 9.52 0.55
CA SER A 34 -2.88 9.95 1.30
C SER A 34 -2.03 10.94 0.49
N THR A 35 -1.28 11.79 1.17
CA THR A 35 -0.23 12.61 0.54
C THR A 35 1.06 11.82 0.26
N SER A 36 1.18 10.60 0.79
CA SER A 36 2.35 9.72 0.64
C SER A 36 2.00 8.48 -0.16
N LEU A 37 2.69 8.28 -1.29
CA LEU A 37 2.55 7.09 -2.12
C LEU A 37 2.93 5.81 -1.36
N ALA A 38 4.04 5.83 -0.61
CA ALA A 38 4.48 4.68 0.17
C ALA A 38 3.42 4.26 1.21
N ILE A 39 2.71 5.22 1.83
CA ILE A 39 1.61 4.90 2.75
C ILE A 39 0.41 4.32 2.00
N ALA A 40 0.07 4.84 0.82
CA ALA A 40 -1.01 4.29 0.00
C ALA A 40 -0.69 2.85 -0.43
N GLU A 41 0.53 2.56 -0.85
CA GLU A 41 1.01 1.21 -1.18
C GLU A 41 0.98 0.27 0.03
N LEU A 42 1.45 0.71 1.20
CA LEU A 42 1.43 -0.11 2.42
C LEU A 42 0.01 -0.43 2.92
N ARG A 43 -0.95 0.48 2.68
CA ARG A 43 -2.37 0.26 3.01
C ARG A 43 -3.08 -0.57 1.96
N TRP A 44 -2.49 -0.74 0.78
CA TRP A 44 -3.02 -1.60 -0.26
C TRP A 44 -2.74 -3.06 0.08
N THR A 45 -3.56 -3.58 0.99
CA THR A 45 -3.53 -4.96 1.40
C THR A 45 -4.85 -5.61 1.03
N ASP A 46 -4.80 -6.70 0.28
CA ASP A 46 -5.95 -7.59 0.15
C ASP A 46 -6.28 -8.17 1.54
N PRO A 47 -7.46 -7.89 2.12
CA PRO A 47 -7.82 -8.41 3.45
C PRO A 47 -7.80 -9.94 3.51
N SER A 48 -8.06 -10.61 2.39
CA SER A 48 -7.98 -12.08 2.27
C SER A 48 -6.55 -12.61 2.30
N MET A 49 -5.56 -11.72 2.17
CA MET A 49 -4.13 -12.02 2.29
C MET A 49 -3.52 -11.46 3.58
N SER A 50 -4.34 -11.04 4.55
CA SER A 50 -3.86 -10.53 5.84
C SER A 50 -2.95 -11.52 6.58
N GLN A 51 -3.19 -12.83 6.46
CA GLN A 51 -2.32 -13.87 7.01
C GLN A 51 -0.93 -13.97 6.35
N LEU A 52 -0.75 -13.37 5.17
CA LEU A 52 0.53 -13.31 4.45
C LEU A 52 1.33 -12.04 4.80
N LEU A 53 0.76 -11.12 5.59
CA LEU A 53 1.48 -9.94 6.05
C LEU A 53 2.62 -10.31 7.00
N ILE A 54 3.79 -9.74 6.75
CA ILE A 54 4.96 -9.91 7.61
C ILE A 54 5.10 -8.64 8.47
N PRO A 55 5.14 -8.76 9.81
CA PRO A 55 5.47 -7.62 10.67
C PRO A 55 6.82 -7.03 10.26
N ILE A 56 6.95 -5.69 10.28
CA ILE A 56 8.17 -4.99 9.85
C ILE A 56 9.42 -5.53 10.59
N SER A 57 9.29 -5.83 11.89
CA SER A 57 10.38 -6.41 12.70
C SER A 57 10.90 -7.75 12.18
N HIS A 58 10.09 -8.49 11.42
CA HIS A 58 10.42 -9.81 10.87
C HIS A 58 10.80 -9.76 9.38
N LEU A 59 10.79 -8.57 8.76
CA LEU A 59 10.98 -8.42 7.31
C LEU A 59 12.33 -8.98 6.84
N THR A 60 13.41 -8.68 7.57
CA THR A 60 14.76 -9.17 7.23
C THR A 60 14.81 -10.70 7.23
N ARG A 61 14.20 -11.34 8.23
CA ARG A 61 14.13 -12.80 8.34
C ARG A 61 13.31 -13.41 7.20
N ALA A 62 12.11 -12.87 6.95
CA ALA A 62 11.27 -13.36 5.87
C ALA A 62 11.93 -13.24 4.49
N ARG A 63 12.70 -12.17 4.25
CA ARG A 63 13.49 -12.03 3.01
C ARG A 63 14.57 -13.12 2.90
N ALA A 64 15.25 -13.44 3.99
CA ALA A 64 16.24 -14.52 4.00
C ALA A 64 15.60 -15.90 3.72
N ASP A 65 14.45 -16.18 4.34
CA ASP A 65 13.72 -17.44 4.15
C ASP A 65 13.26 -17.62 2.69
N VAL A 66 12.73 -16.56 2.07
CA VAL A 66 12.34 -16.57 0.65
C VAL A 66 13.55 -16.80 -0.26
N LEU A 67 14.67 -16.10 -0.02
CA LEU A 67 15.88 -16.28 -0.82
C LEU A 67 16.41 -17.70 -0.73
N ALA A 68 16.47 -18.28 0.47
CA ALA A 68 16.89 -19.66 0.69
C ALA A 68 15.98 -20.68 -0.02
N HIS A 69 14.66 -20.44 -0.03
CA HIS A 69 13.72 -21.29 -0.75
C HIS A 69 13.91 -21.22 -2.27
N LEU A 70 14.14 -20.02 -2.82
CA LEU A 70 14.37 -19.82 -4.24
C LEU A 70 15.66 -20.49 -4.72
N THR A 71 16.75 -20.41 -3.94
CA THR A 71 18.01 -21.09 -4.28
C THR A 71 17.88 -22.61 -4.25
N THR A 72 17.08 -23.15 -3.33
CA THR A 72 16.87 -24.60 -3.20
C THR A 72 16.06 -25.17 -4.36
N LYS A 73 15.12 -24.39 -4.91
CA LYS A 73 14.25 -24.82 -6.02
C LYS A 73 14.92 -24.70 -7.40
N ALA A 74 16.02 -23.95 -7.48
CA ALA A 74 16.80 -23.76 -8.71
C ALA A 74 17.93 -24.78 -8.89
N ALA A 75 18.17 -25.64 -7.89
CA ALA A 75 19.13 -26.74 -7.91
C ALA A 75 18.43 -28.07 -8.22
#